data_AF-A0A374AWB5-F1
#
_entry.id   AF-A0A374AWB5-F1
#
_cell.length_a   1.000
_cell.length_b   1.000
_cell.length_c   1.000
_cell.angle_alpha   90.00
_cell.angle_beta   90.00
_cell.angle_gamma   90.00
#
_symmetry.space_group_name_H-M   'P 1'
#
loop_
_entity.id
_entity.type
_entity.pdbx_description
1 polymer ?
#
loop_
_entity_poly.entity_id
_entity_poly.type
_entity_poly.pdbx_seq_one_letter_code
_entity_poly.pdbx_strand_id
1 'polypeptide(L)' 'MNKVKEQIFAIRATGRTNMFDIPMVQYIANEMHFYELVVYLEEHRKEYTHFILTGEFE' A
#
# COMPACT_ATOMS: atom_id res chain seq x y z
N MET A 1 1.00 7.47 14.46
CA MET A 1 1.45 6.51 13.43
C MET A 1 0.55 6.67 12.22
N ASN A 2 1.08 6.59 11.00
CA ASN A 2 0.30 6.83 9.78
C ASN A 2 -0.43 5.53 9.40
N LYS A 3 -1.76 5.51 9.46
CA LYS A 3 -2.59 4.29 9.34
C LYS A 3 -2.40 3.59 7.99
N VAL A 4 -2.21 4.35 6.92
CA VAL A 4 -1.85 3.84 5.58
C VAL A 4 -0.54 3.03 5.62
N LYS A 5 0.48 3.49 6.36
CA LYS A 5 1.77 2.80 6.46
C LYS A 5 1.66 1.46 7.16
N GLU A 6 0.87 1.39 8.23
CA GLU A 6 0.58 0.12 8.92
C GLU A 6 -0.13 -0.88 8.00
N GLN A 7 -1.09 -0.40 7.19
CA GLN A 7 -1.79 -1.22 6.21
C GLN A 7 -0.85 -1.73 5.10
N ILE A 8 0.07 -0.89 4.59
CA ILE A 8 1.09 -1.31 3.62
C ILE A 8 1.99 -2.40 4.22
N PHE A 9 2.41 -2.26 5.47
CA PHE A 9 3.22 -3.29 6.14
C PHE A 9 2.44 -4.57 6.40
N ALA A 10 1.15 -4.48 6.75
CA ALA A 10 0.30 -5.65 6.90
C ALA A 10 0.19 -6.44 5.59
N ILE A 11 -0.03 -5.77 4.45
CA ILE A 11 -0.04 -6.42 3.13
C ILE A 11 1.34 -7.01 2.81
N ARG A 12 2.43 -6.26 3.01
CA ARG A 12 3.80 -6.75 2.78
C ARG A 12 4.10 -8.02 3.58
N ALA A 13 3.66 -8.07 4.83
CA ALA A 13 3.86 -9.23 5.70
C ALA A 13 3.12 -10.49 5.21
N THR A 14 2.05 -10.35 4.40
CA THR A 14 1.38 -11.51 3.80
C THR A 14 2.22 -12.22 2.74
N GLY A 15 3.16 -11.52 2.08
CA GLY A 15 3.96 -12.06 0.98
C GLY A 15 3.17 -12.48 -0.26
N ARG A 16 1.89 -12.09 -0.38
CA ARG A 16 0.99 -12.53 -1.48
C ARG A 16 1.27 -11.87 -2.83
N THR A 17 1.87 -10.68 -2.84
CA THR A 17 2.13 -9.94 -4.07
C THR A 17 3.44 -9.16 -3.98
N ASN A 18 3.99 -8.79 -5.14
CA ASN A 18 5.03 -7.78 -5.23
C ASN A 18 4.42 -6.41 -4.87
N MET A 19 5.07 -5.64 -3.99
CA MET A 19 4.53 -4.34 -3.56
C MET A 19 4.49 -3.28 -4.67
N PHE A 20 5.14 -3.50 -5.82
CA PHE A 20 5.03 -2.68 -7.03
C PHE A 20 3.84 -3.05 -7.94
N ASP A 21 3.20 -4.22 -7.71
CA ASP A 21 1.96 -4.58 -8.38
C ASP A 21 0.78 -3.88 -7.70
N ILE A 22 0.64 -2.58 -7.97
CA ILE A 22 -0.36 -1.71 -7.33
C ILE A 22 -1.79 -2.25 -7.50
N PRO A 23 -2.24 -2.72 -8.68
CA PRO A 23 -3.56 -3.32 -8.82
C PRO A 23 -3.79 -4.48 -7.85
N MET A 24 -2.80 -5.37 -7.70
CA MET A 24 -2.91 -6.49 -6.77
C MET A 24 -2.84 -6.05 -5.30
N VAL A 25 -2.00 -5.07 -4.97
CA VAL A 25 -1.96 -4.48 -3.62
C VAL A 25 -3.30 -3.85 -3.26
N GLN A 26 -3.94 -3.14 -4.19
CA GLN A 26 -5.25 -2.53 -3.98
C GLN A 26 -6.34 -3.61 -3.81
N TYR A 27 -6.29 -4.68 -4.59
CA TYR A 27 -7.19 -5.82 -4.43
C TYR A 27 -7.07 -6.45 -3.03
N ILE A 28 -5.84 -6.72 -2.56
CA ILE A 28 -5.59 -7.27 -1.24
C ILE A 28 -5.99 -6.27 -0.14
N ALA A 29 -5.73 -4.98 -0.33
CA ALA A 29 -6.17 -3.94 0.60
C ALA A 29 -7.69 -3.95 0.77
N ASN A 30 -8.44 -4.08 -0.33
CA ASN A 30 -9.89 -4.17 -0.29
C ASN A 30 -10.37 -5.47 0.40
N GLU A 31 -9.72 -6.61 0.12
CA GLU A 31 -9.98 -7.90 0.79
C GLU A 31 -9.76 -7.82 2.31
N MET A 32 -8.76 -7.06 2.75
CA MET A 32 -8.42 -6.84 4.17
C MET A 32 -9.19 -5.67 4.81
N HIS A 33 -10.15 -5.07 4.11
CA HIS A 33 -10.92 -3.90 4.56
C HIS A 33 -10.08 -2.64 4.85
N PHE A 34 -8.91 -2.52 4.21
CA PHE A 34 -8.04 -1.33 4.28
C PHE A 34 -8.47 -0.26 3.27
N TYR A 35 -9.70 0.23 3.43
CA TYR A 35 -10.31 1.18 2.48
C TYR A 35 -9.53 2.50 2.33
N GLU A 36 -8.86 2.94 3.39
CA GLU A 36 -8.00 4.13 3.36
C GLU A 36 -6.80 3.93 2.43
N LEU A 37 -6.13 2.77 2.49
CA LEU A 37 -5.09 2.40 1.54
C LEU A 37 -5.64 2.25 0.12
N VAL A 38 -6.84 1.71 -0.06
CA VAL A 38 -7.46 1.60 -1.41
C VAL A 38 -7.60 2.97 -2.06
N VAL A 39 -8.11 3.96 -1.33
CA VAL A 39 -8.25 5.35 -1.81
C VAL A 39 -6.88 6.00 -2.00
N TYR A 40 -5.96 5.83 -1.04
CA TYR A 40 -4.61 6.36 -1.13
C TYR A 40 -3.87 5.88 -2.38
N LEU A 41 -4.02 4.60 -2.75
CA LEU A 41 -3.40 4.05 -3.95
C LEU A 41 -3.98 4.62 -5.26
N GLU A 42 -5.18 5.20 -5.25
CA GLU A 42 -5.71 5.92 -6.42
C GLU A 42 -5.12 7.31 -6.53
N GLU A 43 -5.08 8.05 -5.42
CA GLU A 43 -4.72 9.46 -5.37
C GLU A 43 -3.20 9.68 -5.35
N HIS A 44 -2.44 8.76 -4.75
CA HIS A 44 -1.03 8.95 -4.37
C HIS A 44 -0.09 7.85 -4.89
N ARG A 45 -0.32 7.32 -6.10
CA ARG A 45 0.51 6.24 -6.69
C ARG A 45 2.02 6.53 -6.70
N LYS A 46 2.40 7.78 -6.97
CA LYS A 46 3.81 8.19 -7.05
C LYS A 46 4.47 8.14 -5.67
N GLU A 47 3.83 8.72 -4.66
CA GLU A 47 4.29 8.70 -3.27
C GLU A 47 4.38 7.26 -2.75
N TYR A 48 3.37 6.42 -3.03
CA TYR A 48 3.41 5.00 -2.70
C TYR A 48 4.63 4.30 -3.33
N THR A 49 4.85 4.50 -4.63
CA THR A 49 5.99 3.87 -5.33
C THR A 49 7.32 4.36 -4.77
N HIS A 50 7.43 5.67 -4.48
CA HIS A 50 8.59 6.25 -3.83
C HIS A 50 8.83 5.61 -2.45
N PHE A 51 7.80 5.52 -1.61
CA PHE A 51 7.88 4.89 -0.29
C PHE A 51 8.33 3.42 -0.37
N ILE A 52 7.86 2.64 -1.35
CA ILE A 52 8.33 1.25 -1.53
C ILE A 52 9.83 1.20 -1.90
N LEU A 53 10.33 2.19 -2.63
CA LEU A 53 11.74 2.28 -3.04
C LEU A 53 12.66 2.79 -1.93
N THR A 54 12.25 3.85 -1.22
CA THR A 54 13.12 4.60 -0.31
C THR A 54 12.82 4.36 1.16
N GLY A 55 11.59 3.94 1.49
CA GLY A 55 11.07 3.89 2.85
C GLY A 55 10.71 5.27 3.43
N GLU A 56 10.86 6.33 2.63
CA GLU A 56 10.56 7.72 3.00
C GLU A 56 9.15 8.09 2.54
N PHE A 57 8.40 8.77 3.41
CA PHE A 57 7.15 9.45 3.03
C PHE A 57 7.52 10.91 2.76
N GLU A 58 7.21 11.40 1.56
CA GLU A 58 7.21 12.85 1.27
C GLU A 58 6.05 13.54 1.99
#